data_AF-A0A4R5KUI9-F1
#
_entry.id   AF-A0A4R5KUI9-F1
#
_cell.length_a   1.000
_cell.length_b   1.000
_cell.length_c   1.000
_cell.angle_alpha   90.00
_cell.angle_beta   90.00
_cell.angle_gamma   90.00
#
_symmetry.space_group_name_H-M   'P 1'
#
loop_
_entity.id
_entity.type
_entity.pdbx_description
1 polymer ?
#
loop_
_entity_poly.entity_id
_entity_poly.type
_entity_poly.pdbx_seq_one_letter_code
_entity_poly.pdbx_strand_id
1 'polypeptide(L)'
;MRQLVMHYKPAAPEAIDAGRAVRLHFNMEKAGIAEFTLTAACDGDWLIEGRESAMLQVLLNGFYNQDIILFYGDRWLEYPRLLGYLEEGSYELELRFHELSSPGTRQAKAKEAVIHRVDRDSEPGLVYRYAPLLYGRNLEHPAESRYTDTPLLMFYSLEQGEAGTVLEYHVIYSHEDEGTPAPMLMAKWGRLTDIEWTLRVVLGPDGGLVEATYQGLHHVTTEFRGEYMLGGHPALQSASAHGMVTDIPTSGYRLMLAPVYRWNPAVEPRERVMDAFPFTYRMMGWEFQRHRNLSQLIAVGTGSEPWQVTDVRDYLYVQTSKRAAEPTLQKRTCVDVRVRLKGSDTVYSSSFGDWRIGEFRAAYNGPYEWFSTTVKLPKGTVMSDVEAIEAELLEGGDRTVAVRGLKAFMLEEDCMPTVSVETQKELVLTADAPVGRLWCAL
;
A
#
# COMPACT_ATOMS: atom_id res chain seq x y z
N MET A 1 -18.15 -18.08 -8.15
CA MET A 1 -17.55 -18.13 -9.50
C MET A 1 -17.29 -16.72 -9.97
N ARG A 2 -16.14 -16.48 -10.62
CA ARG A 2 -15.81 -15.23 -11.33
C ARG A 2 -16.01 -15.49 -12.82
N GLN A 3 -16.81 -14.67 -13.50
CA GLN A 3 -17.21 -14.86 -14.89
C GLN A 3 -16.94 -13.58 -15.68
N LEU A 4 -16.29 -13.68 -16.83
CA LEU A 4 -16.09 -12.56 -17.74
C LEU A 4 -17.45 -12.10 -18.29
N VAL A 5 -17.75 -10.81 -18.16
CA VAL A 5 -18.99 -10.19 -18.63
C VAL A 5 -18.72 -9.25 -19.81
N MET A 6 -17.59 -8.55 -19.79
CA MET A 6 -17.20 -7.64 -20.86
C MET A 6 -15.69 -7.61 -20.99
N HIS A 7 -15.21 -7.61 -22.23
CA HIS A 7 -13.83 -7.31 -22.57
C HIS A 7 -13.80 -6.29 -23.70
N TYR A 8 -13.42 -5.07 -23.37
CA TYR A 8 -13.27 -3.97 -24.31
C TYR A 8 -11.80 -3.70 -24.58
N LYS A 9 -11.38 -3.83 -25.84
CA LYS A 9 -10.02 -3.56 -26.29
C LYS A 9 -10.05 -2.88 -27.67
N PRO A 10 -10.05 -1.54 -27.74
CA PRO A 10 -10.11 -0.82 -29.00
C PRO A 10 -8.82 -1.03 -29.82
N ALA A 11 -8.90 -0.82 -31.13
CA ALA A 11 -7.75 -0.97 -32.04
C ALA A 11 -6.60 0.02 -31.72
N ALA A 12 -6.95 1.18 -31.16
CA ALA A 12 -6.02 2.16 -30.61
C ALA A 12 -6.57 2.67 -29.27
N PRO A 13 -5.72 3.09 -28.32
CA PRO A 13 -6.20 3.63 -27.05
C PRO A 13 -7.12 4.84 -27.26
N GLU A 14 -8.24 4.86 -26.56
CA GLU A 14 -9.22 5.93 -26.68
C GLU A 14 -8.89 7.09 -25.75
N ALA A 15 -8.84 8.30 -26.32
CA ALA A 15 -8.68 9.51 -25.55
C ALA A 15 -9.95 9.81 -24.74
N ILE A 16 -9.76 10.27 -23.50
CA ILE A 16 -10.78 10.81 -22.60
C ILE A 16 -10.32 12.20 -22.18
N ASP A 17 -11.13 13.22 -22.43
CA ASP A 17 -10.86 14.62 -22.11
C ASP A 17 -12.18 15.36 -21.83
N ALA A 18 -12.13 16.68 -21.61
CA ALA A 18 -13.33 17.45 -21.28
C ALA A 18 -14.44 17.40 -22.34
N GLY A 19 -14.10 17.12 -23.61
CA GLY A 19 -15.05 17.00 -24.72
C GLY A 19 -15.36 15.57 -25.13
N ARG A 20 -14.61 14.58 -24.62
CA ARG A 20 -14.71 13.17 -25.04
C ARG A 20 -14.79 12.22 -23.86
N ALA A 21 -15.84 11.41 -23.84
CA ALA A 21 -16.05 10.31 -22.90
C ALA A 21 -15.93 8.96 -23.61
N VAL A 22 -15.67 7.90 -22.83
CA VAL A 22 -15.75 6.50 -23.29
C VAL A 22 -17.00 5.87 -22.68
N ARG A 23 -17.82 5.23 -23.52
CA ARG A 23 -19.05 4.53 -23.10
C ARG A 23 -18.98 3.07 -23.46
N LEU A 24 -19.17 2.22 -22.46
CA LEU A 24 -19.10 0.77 -22.55
C LEU A 24 -20.47 0.20 -22.17
N HIS A 25 -20.90 -0.83 -22.88
CA HIS A 25 -22.16 -1.51 -22.61
C HIS A 25 -21.88 -2.95 -22.21
N PHE A 26 -22.55 -3.41 -21.16
CA PHE A 26 -22.42 -4.79 -20.71
C PHE A 26 -23.74 -5.31 -20.12
N ASN A 27 -23.88 -6.63 -20.06
CA ASN A 27 -25.08 -7.27 -19.55
C ASN A 27 -24.73 -8.23 -18.41
N MET A 28 -25.34 -8.03 -17.25
CA MET A 28 -25.30 -8.95 -16.13
C MET A 28 -26.36 -10.03 -16.37
N GLU A 29 -25.95 -11.23 -16.79
CA GLU A 29 -26.87 -12.37 -16.99
C GLU A 29 -27.49 -12.88 -15.68
N LYS A 30 -26.86 -12.55 -14.56
CA LYS A 30 -27.31 -12.83 -13.20
C LYS A 30 -26.81 -11.72 -12.30
N ALA A 31 -27.47 -11.51 -11.18
CA ALA A 31 -26.99 -10.62 -10.15
C ALA A 31 -25.62 -11.06 -9.59
N GLY A 32 -24.83 -10.09 -9.12
CA GLY A 32 -23.51 -10.34 -8.54
C GLY A 32 -22.70 -9.06 -8.36
N ILE A 33 -21.53 -9.19 -7.76
CA ILE A 33 -20.60 -8.07 -7.60
C ILE A 33 -19.85 -7.87 -8.92
N ALA A 34 -19.86 -6.66 -9.46
CA ALA A 34 -19.14 -6.32 -10.68
C ALA A 34 -17.74 -5.81 -10.35
N GLU A 35 -16.72 -6.56 -10.77
CA GLU A 35 -15.32 -6.16 -10.70
C GLU A 35 -14.93 -5.56 -12.06
N PHE A 36 -14.41 -4.33 -12.04
CA PHE A 36 -14.02 -3.56 -13.21
C PHE A 36 -12.53 -3.26 -13.17
N THR A 37 -11.79 -3.64 -14.21
CA THR A 37 -10.37 -3.30 -14.36
C THR A 37 -10.18 -2.42 -15.58
N LEU A 38 -9.64 -1.22 -15.37
CA LEU A 38 -9.27 -0.28 -16.43
C LEU A 38 -7.77 -0.28 -16.63
N THR A 39 -7.27 -0.56 -17.83
CA THR A 39 -5.89 -0.25 -18.21
C THR A 39 -5.84 1.13 -18.84
N ALA A 40 -5.22 2.09 -18.16
CA ALA A 40 -5.20 3.48 -18.57
C ALA A 40 -3.86 4.16 -18.30
N ALA A 41 -3.70 5.33 -18.90
CA ALA A 41 -2.60 6.27 -18.72
C ALA A 41 -3.16 7.71 -18.88
N CYS A 42 -2.38 8.73 -18.53
CA CYS A 42 -2.72 10.14 -18.73
C CYS A 42 -1.51 10.96 -19.18
N ASP A 43 -1.72 12.24 -19.48
CA ASP A 43 -0.65 13.20 -19.80
C ASP A 43 -0.05 13.85 -18.54
N GLY A 44 -0.30 13.28 -17.36
CA GLY A 44 0.29 13.70 -16.09
C GLY A 44 1.74 13.25 -15.91
N ASP A 45 2.40 13.87 -14.94
CA ASP A 45 3.73 13.55 -14.44
C ASP A 45 3.76 13.80 -12.92
N TRP A 46 3.87 12.71 -12.15
CA TRP A 46 3.87 12.76 -10.69
C TRP A 46 5.01 13.60 -10.11
N LEU A 47 6.08 13.86 -10.85
CA LEU A 47 7.21 14.67 -10.38
C LEU A 47 6.98 16.18 -10.54
N ILE A 48 5.91 16.59 -11.25
CA ILE A 48 5.64 17.99 -11.60
C ILE A 48 4.40 18.47 -10.87
N GLU A 49 4.58 19.49 -10.02
CA GLU A 49 3.49 20.14 -9.30
C GLU A 49 2.39 20.62 -10.26
N GLY A 50 1.15 20.30 -9.93
CA GLY A 50 -0.02 20.60 -10.75
C GLY A 50 -0.21 19.70 -11.96
N ARG A 51 0.61 18.66 -12.18
CA ARG A 51 0.46 17.67 -13.26
C ARG A 51 0.40 16.22 -12.76
N GLU A 52 0.19 16.00 -11.47
CA GLU A 52 0.39 14.71 -10.82
C GLU A 52 -0.50 13.60 -11.36
N SER A 53 -1.80 13.88 -11.56
CA SER A 53 -2.76 12.87 -12.03
C SER A 53 -3.88 13.43 -12.89
N ALA A 54 -4.55 12.52 -13.62
CA ALA A 54 -5.89 12.72 -14.14
C ALA A 54 -6.91 12.00 -13.25
N MET A 55 -8.10 12.55 -13.10
CA MET A 55 -9.24 11.87 -12.50
C MET A 55 -10.25 11.51 -13.58
N LEU A 56 -10.73 10.27 -13.56
CA LEU A 56 -11.85 9.83 -14.37
C LEU A 56 -13.08 9.62 -13.50
N GLN A 57 -14.17 10.31 -13.81
CA GLN A 57 -15.47 10.04 -13.22
C GLN A 57 -16.09 8.82 -13.89
N VAL A 58 -16.52 7.87 -13.07
CA VAL A 58 -17.23 6.66 -13.49
C VAL A 58 -18.71 6.86 -13.24
N LEU A 59 -19.51 6.83 -14.30
CA LEU A 59 -20.96 6.81 -14.20
C LEU A 59 -21.49 5.43 -14.61
N LEU A 60 -22.46 4.92 -13.87
CA LEU A 60 -23.19 3.70 -14.21
C LEU A 60 -24.64 4.08 -14.47
N ASN A 61 -25.12 3.85 -15.71
CA ASN A 61 -26.43 4.29 -16.19
C ASN A 61 -26.67 5.80 -15.97
N GLY A 62 -25.63 6.61 -16.16
CA GLY A 62 -25.68 8.06 -15.95
C GLY A 62 -25.62 8.53 -14.49
N PHE A 63 -25.60 7.63 -13.51
CA PHE A 63 -25.46 7.95 -12.09
C PHE A 63 -23.99 7.85 -11.66
N TYR A 64 -23.56 8.81 -10.84
CA TYR A 64 -22.21 8.81 -10.27
C TYR A 64 -21.95 7.54 -9.45
N ASN A 65 -20.97 6.74 -9.88
CA ASN A 65 -20.54 5.54 -9.18
C ASN A 65 -19.33 5.84 -8.30
N GLN A 66 -18.22 6.28 -8.90
CA GLN A 66 -16.95 6.55 -8.23
C GLN A 66 -16.01 7.34 -9.15
N ASP A 67 -14.78 7.56 -8.70
CA ASP A 67 -13.69 8.12 -9.47
C ASP A 67 -12.50 7.15 -9.58
N ILE A 68 -11.64 7.40 -10.56
CA ILE A 68 -10.36 6.71 -10.75
C ILE A 68 -9.27 7.76 -10.88
N ILE A 69 -8.31 7.74 -9.96
CA ILE A 69 -7.12 8.59 -10.02
C ILE A 69 -6.05 7.87 -10.84
N LEU A 70 -5.72 8.43 -12.00
CA LEU A 70 -4.65 7.97 -12.88
C LEU A 70 -3.35 8.66 -12.48
N PHE A 71 -2.67 8.09 -11.48
CA PHE A 71 -1.44 8.63 -10.89
C PHE A 71 -0.15 8.22 -11.62
N TYR A 72 -0.23 7.32 -12.62
CA TYR A 72 0.96 6.69 -13.21
C TYR A 72 1.43 7.35 -14.52
N GLY A 73 1.06 8.61 -14.72
CA GLY A 73 1.43 9.42 -15.88
C GLY A 73 1.13 8.74 -17.21
N ASP A 74 2.07 8.82 -18.14
CA ASP A 74 1.96 8.27 -19.51
C ASP A 74 2.16 6.75 -19.61
N ARG A 75 2.35 6.07 -18.47
CA ARG A 75 2.56 4.63 -18.40
C ARG A 75 1.23 3.91 -18.22
N TRP A 76 1.05 2.81 -18.95
CA TRP A 76 -0.11 1.95 -18.79
C TRP A 76 -0.06 1.25 -17.43
N LEU A 77 -1.12 1.43 -16.63
CA LEU A 77 -1.34 0.72 -15.39
C LEU A 77 -2.77 0.16 -15.36
N GLU A 78 -2.93 -0.97 -14.69
CA GLU A 78 -4.25 -1.51 -14.35
C GLU A 78 -4.78 -0.85 -13.08
N TYR A 79 -6.03 -0.41 -13.14
CA TYR A 79 -6.76 0.19 -12.01
C TYR A 79 -7.98 -0.69 -11.68
N PRO A 80 -7.83 -1.73 -10.84
CA PRO A 80 -8.93 -2.59 -10.41
C PRO A 80 -9.89 -1.84 -9.49
N ARG A 81 -11.19 -1.97 -9.74
CA ARG A 81 -12.29 -1.33 -9.02
C ARG A 81 -13.43 -2.33 -8.85
N LEU A 82 -14.29 -2.08 -7.87
CA LEU A 82 -15.62 -2.69 -7.82
C LEU A 82 -16.64 -1.64 -8.27
N LEU A 83 -17.62 -2.02 -9.10
CA LEU A 83 -18.76 -1.17 -9.44
C LEU A 83 -19.91 -1.32 -8.43
N GLY A 84 -19.80 -2.29 -7.53
CA GLY A 84 -20.83 -2.65 -6.55
C GLY A 84 -21.57 -3.95 -6.87
N TYR A 85 -22.57 -4.28 -6.05
CA TYR A 85 -23.52 -5.35 -6.36
C TYR A 85 -24.53 -4.85 -7.41
N LEU A 86 -24.61 -5.55 -8.54
CA LEU A 86 -25.51 -5.26 -9.65
C LEU A 86 -26.53 -6.39 -9.79
N GLU A 87 -27.76 -6.02 -10.12
CA GLU A 87 -28.83 -6.97 -10.45
C GLU A 87 -28.65 -7.53 -11.87
N GLU A 88 -29.47 -8.52 -12.23
CA GLU A 88 -29.58 -8.96 -13.61
C GLU A 88 -30.09 -7.81 -14.49
N GLY A 89 -29.43 -7.55 -15.62
CA GLY A 89 -29.83 -6.50 -16.54
C GLY A 89 -28.70 -5.89 -17.35
N SER A 90 -29.06 -4.94 -18.21
CA SER A 90 -28.13 -4.21 -19.07
C SER A 90 -27.66 -2.91 -18.41
N TYR A 91 -26.38 -2.60 -18.58
CA TYR A 91 -25.72 -1.46 -17.97
C TYR A 91 -24.87 -0.70 -19.00
N GLU A 92 -24.85 0.62 -18.86
CA GLU A 92 -23.91 1.52 -19.52
C GLU A 92 -22.92 2.05 -18.49
N LEU A 93 -21.63 1.84 -18.73
CA LEU A 93 -20.53 2.44 -17.98
C LEU A 93 -19.97 3.60 -18.79
N GLU A 94 -19.94 4.81 -18.22
CA GLU A 94 -19.34 5.98 -18.85
C GLU A 94 -18.12 6.44 -18.05
N LEU A 95 -17.00 6.65 -18.74
CA LEU A 95 -15.77 7.22 -18.20
C LEU A 95 -15.62 8.64 -18.75
N ARG A 96 -15.66 9.64 -17.87
CA ARG A 96 -15.49 11.06 -18.21
C ARG A 96 -14.24 11.63 -17.56
N PHE A 97 -13.57 12.55 -18.25
CA PHE A 97 -12.51 13.33 -17.62
C PHE A 97 -13.11 14.24 -16.55
N HIS A 98 -12.60 14.17 -15.33
CA HIS A 98 -13.14 14.94 -14.21
C HIS A 98 -12.42 16.29 -14.10
N GLU A 99 -13.17 17.36 -13.84
CA GLU A 99 -12.63 18.70 -13.58
C GLU A 99 -11.74 18.80 -12.33
N LEU A 100 -11.77 17.81 -11.44
CA LEU A 100 -10.92 17.72 -10.26
C LEU A 100 -9.53 17.15 -10.57
N SER A 101 -9.25 16.80 -11.84
CA SER A 101 -7.90 16.42 -12.29
C SER A 101 -6.86 17.49 -12.00
N SER A 102 -5.57 17.13 -11.98
CA SER A 102 -4.52 18.12 -11.77
C SER A 102 -4.56 19.24 -12.84
N PRO A 103 -4.35 20.52 -12.47
CA PRO A 103 -4.56 21.66 -13.36
C PRO A 103 -3.71 21.70 -14.63
N GLY A 104 -2.67 20.91 -14.77
CA GLY A 104 -1.82 20.78 -15.95
C GLY A 104 -2.03 19.47 -16.73
N THR A 105 -2.95 18.62 -16.28
CA THR A 105 -3.36 17.38 -16.96
C THR A 105 -4.59 17.68 -17.83
N ARG A 106 -4.64 17.19 -19.06
CA ARG A 106 -5.72 17.50 -20.02
C ARG A 106 -6.36 16.28 -20.64
N GLN A 107 -5.69 15.13 -20.60
CA GLN A 107 -6.13 13.95 -21.30
C GLN A 107 -5.74 12.67 -20.57
N ALA A 108 -6.69 11.74 -20.51
CA ALA A 108 -6.46 10.35 -20.21
C ALA A 108 -6.59 9.49 -21.47
N LYS A 109 -6.09 8.27 -21.41
CA LYS A 109 -6.23 7.27 -22.48
C LYS A 109 -6.66 5.95 -21.85
N ALA A 110 -7.69 5.33 -22.41
CA ALA A 110 -8.13 3.97 -22.06
C ALA A 110 -7.63 2.99 -23.13
N LYS A 111 -6.84 1.99 -22.70
CA LYS A 111 -6.32 0.94 -23.59
C LYS A 111 -7.17 -0.32 -23.55
N GLU A 112 -7.72 -0.64 -22.39
CA GLU A 112 -8.45 -1.89 -22.16
C GLU A 112 -9.38 -1.74 -20.95
N ALA A 113 -10.57 -2.31 -21.02
CA ALA A 113 -11.52 -2.36 -19.91
C ALA A 113 -12.12 -3.76 -19.82
N VAL A 114 -12.06 -4.36 -18.63
CA VAL A 114 -12.54 -5.71 -18.38
C VAL A 114 -13.52 -5.68 -17.21
N ILE A 115 -14.69 -6.32 -17.37
CA ILE A 115 -15.66 -6.49 -16.29
C ILE A 115 -15.89 -7.98 -16.07
N HIS A 116 -15.77 -8.38 -14.80
CA HIS A 116 -16.18 -9.70 -14.34
C HIS A 116 -17.36 -9.57 -13.38
N ARG A 117 -18.29 -10.54 -13.46
CA ARG A 117 -19.26 -10.81 -12.41
C ARG A 117 -18.66 -11.80 -11.42
N VAL A 118 -18.77 -11.48 -10.14
CA VAL A 118 -18.36 -12.34 -9.03
C VAL A 118 -19.60 -12.75 -8.25
N ASP A 119 -19.80 -14.06 -8.08
CA ASP A 119 -20.86 -14.58 -7.23
C ASP A 119 -20.64 -14.11 -5.79
N ARG A 120 -21.69 -13.55 -5.18
CA ARG A 120 -21.66 -13.01 -3.83
C ARG A 120 -21.24 -14.03 -2.76
N ASP A 121 -21.50 -15.31 -2.99
CA ASP A 121 -21.24 -16.41 -2.04
C ASP A 121 -19.97 -17.20 -2.36
N SER A 122 -19.19 -16.75 -3.35
CA SER A 122 -17.85 -17.29 -3.59
C SER A 122 -16.80 -16.66 -2.67
N GLU A 123 -15.62 -17.28 -2.54
CA GLU A 123 -14.55 -16.73 -1.69
C GLU A 123 -14.18 -15.27 -2.05
N PRO A 124 -13.99 -14.87 -3.34
CA PRO A 124 -13.82 -13.46 -3.67
C PRO A 124 -15.06 -12.60 -3.39
N GLY A 125 -16.26 -13.17 -3.55
CA GLY A 125 -17.52 -12.50 -3.25
C GLY A 125 -17.70 -12.17 -1.77
N LEU A 126 -17.22 -13.05 -0.88
CA LEU A 126 -17.18 -12.82 0.57
C LEU A 126 -16.32 -11.61 0.91
N VAL A 127 -15.13 -11.53 0.32
CA VAL A 127 -14.20 -10.40 0.50
C VAL A 127 -14.79 -9.12 -0.12
N TYR A 128 -15.29 -9.18 -1.34
CA TYR A 128 -15.77 -7.98 -2.01
C TYR A 128 -17.00 -7.38 -1.33
N ARG A 129 -17.91 -8.22 -0.80
CA ARG A 129 -19.14 -7.78 -0.11
C ARG A 129 -18.88 -6.77 1.02
N TYR A 130 -17.74 -6.86 1.69
CA TYR A 130 -17.40 -6.03 2.83
C TYR A 130 -16.25 -5.04 2.56
N ALA A 131 -15.69 -5.04 1.35
CA ALA A 131 -14.67 -4.06 0.98
C ALA A 131 -15.23 -2.63 1.16
N PRO A 132 -14.49 -1.71 1.82
CA PRO A 132 -14.98 -0.37 2.05
C PRO A 132 -14.94 0.49 0.78
N LEU A 133 -15.95 1.33 0.62
CA LEU A 133 -15.95 2.45 -0.30
C LEU A 133 -15.21 3.62 0.35
N LEU A 134 -14.15 4.11 -0.28
CA LEU A 134 -13.30 5.15 0.29
C LEU A 134 -13.56 6.50 -0.36
N TYR A 135 -14.19 7.40 0.37
CA TYR A 135 -14.17 8.83 0.05
C TYR A 135 -12.74 9.34 0.20
N GLY A 136 -12.29 10.10 -0.79
CA GLY A 136 -10.92 10.57 -0.79
C GLY A 136 -10.69 11.69 0.21
N ARG A 137 -9.43 11.89 0.59
CA ARG A 137 -9.05 12.87 1.60
C ARG A 137 -9.41 14.30 1.18
N ASN A 138 -9.86 15.08 2.16
CA ASN A 138 -10.30 16.47 2.01
C ASN A 138 -9.95 17.25 3.28
N LEU A 139 -8.65 17.42 3.56
CA LEU A 139 -8.17 18.20 4.70
C LEU A 139 -7.82 19.62 4.27
N GLU A 140 -6.91 19.74 3.30
CA GLU A 140 -6.44 21.04 2.80
C GLU A 140 -7.01 21.37 1.41
N HIS A 141 -7.42 20.35 0.64
CA HIS A 141 -7.95 20.50 -0.71
C HIS A 141 -9.12 19.53 -0.98
N PRO A 142 -10.20 19.94 -1.68
CA PRO A 142 -11.37 19.09 -2.00
C PRO A 142 -11.10 17.80 -2.79
N ALA A 143 -9.87 17.62 -3.29
CA ALA A 143 -9.43 16.54 -4.16
C ALA A 143 -7.97 16.18 -3.85
N GLU A 144 -7.60 16.22 -2.58
CA GLU A 144 -6.21 16.11 -2.12
C GLU A 144 -5.51 14.82 -2.58
N SER A 145 -6.24 13.69 -2.61
CA SER A 145 -5.71 12.39 -3.05
C SER A 145 -5.26 12.38 -4.51
N ARG A 146 -5.47 13.45 -5.29
CA ARG A 146 -4.99 13.56 -6.68
C ARG A 146 -3.50 13.87 -6.78
N TYR A 147 -2.86 14.38 -5.72
CA TYR A 147 -1.46 14.82 -5.76
C TYR A 147 -0.62 14.36 -4.56
N THR A 148 -1.23 13.88 -3.48
CA THR A 148 -0.54 13.28 -2.32
C THR A 148 -1.48 12.29 -1.66
N ASP A 149 -0.97 11.40 -0.81
CA ASP A 149 -1.74 10.39 -0.07
C ASP A 149 -2.76 9.64 -0.96
N THR A 150 -2.35 9.31 -2.19
CA THR A 150 -3.24 8.67 -3.15
C THR A 150 -3.42 7.21 -2.78
N PRO A 151 -4.66 6.71 -2.62
CA PRO A 151 -4.91 5.27 -2.45
C PRO A 151 -4.44 4.50 -3.70
N LEU A 152 -3.35 3.76 -3.57
CA LEU A 152 -2.73 3.03 -4.68
C LEU A 152 -3.42 1.69 -4.90
N LEU A 153 -3.64 0.93 -3.82
CA LEU A 153 -4.24 -0.39 -3.86
C LEU A 153 -4.77 -0.82 -2.50
N MET A 154 -5.79 -1.68 -2.54
CA MET A 154 -6.40 -2.29 -1.36
C MET A 154 -6.03 -3.78 -1.32
N PHE A 155 -5.71 -4.27 -0.14
CA PHE A 155 -5.47 -5.68 0.13
C PHE A 155 -6.18 -6.09 1.40
N TYR A 156 -6.17 -7.38 1.74
CA TYR A 156 -6.90 -7.88 2.88
C TYR A 156 -6.20 -9.06 3.54
N SER A 157 -6.47 -9.28 4.83
CA SER A 157 -6.27 -10.57 5.49
C SER A 157 -7.62 -11.26 5.68
N LEU A 158 -7.60 -12.60 5.71
CA LEU A 158 -8.77 -13.44 5.90
C LEU A 158 -8.40 -14.62 6.79
N GLU A 159 -8.99 -14.64 7.98
CA GLU A 159 -8.89 -15.73 8.95
C GLU A 159 -10.26 -16.42 9.08
N GLN A 160 -10.27 -17.74 9.01
CA GLN A 160 -11.48 -18.55 9.17
C GLN A 160 -11.24 -19.61 10.24
N GLY A 161 -12.22 -19.79 11.13
CA GLY A 161 -12.16 -20.78 12.20
C GLY A 161 -13.55 -21.13 12.73
N GLU A 162 -13.61 -21.93 13.80
CA GLU A 162 -14.88 -22.37 14.40
C GLU A 162 -15.73 -21.22 14.92
N ALA A 163 -15.08 -20.14 15.38
CA ALA A 163 -15.77 -18.94 15.88
C ALA A 163 -16.35 -18.05 14.77
N GLY A 164 -16.03 -18.32 13.49
CA GLY A 164 -16.49 -17.55 12.34
C GLY A 164 -15.34 -17.07 11.45
N THR A 165 -15.54 -15.93 10.81
CA THR A 165 -14.60 -15.35 9.83
C THR A 165 -14.20 -13.94 10.21
N VAL A 166 -12.91 -13.61 10.12
CA VAL A 166 -12.39 -12.26 10.30
C VAL A 166 -11.76 -11.79 8.99
N LEU A 167 -12.22 -10.63 8.52
CA LEU A 167 -11.69 -9.91 7.36
C LEU A 167 -11.10 -8.60 7.84
N GLU A 168 -9.89 -8.26 7.39
CA GLU A 168 -9.28 -6.95 7.65
C GLU A 168 -8.77 -6.37 6.34
N TYR A 169 -9.23 -5.17 5.98
CA TYR A 169 -8.85 -4.45 4.76
C TYR A 169 -7.79 -3.43 5.08
N HIS A 170 -6.80 -3.35 4.19
CA HIS A 170 -5.69 -2.42 4.27
C HIS A 170 -5.55 -1.68 2.95
N VAL A 171 -5.04 -0.46 3.01
CA VAL A 171 -4.77 0.37 1.84
C VAL A 171 -3.32 0.82 1.88
N ILE A 172 -2.66 0.77 0.72
CA ILE A 172 -1.36 1.42 0.53
C ILE A 172 -1.60 2.78 -0.09
N TYR A 173 -1.06 3.82 0.54
CA TYR A 173 -1.11 5.21 0.07
C TYR A 173 0.25 5.64 -0.50
N SER A 174 0.28 6.67 -1.35
CA SER A 174 1.52 7.14 -1.98
C SER A 174 2.58 7.65 -0.99
N HIS A 175 2.14 8.15 0.17
CA HIS A 175 2.99 8.72 1.21
C HIS A 175 2.39 8.60 2.61
N GLU A 176 3.22 8.76 3.64
CA GLU A 176 2.80 9.15 4.99
C GLU A 176 3.09 10.64 5.18
N ASP A 177 2.04 11.47 5.23
CA ASP A 177 2.20 12.94 5.27
C ASP A 177 2.56 13.48 6.67
N GLU A 178 2.25 12.75 7.74
CA GLU A 178 2.55 13.17 9.12
C GLU A 178 2.71 11.92 10.02
N GLY A 179 3.16 12.08 11.27
CA GLY A 179 3.11 11.04 12.29
C GLY A 179 4.47 10.44 12.59
N THR A 180 4.97 9.58 11.70
CA THR A 180 6.31 9.02 11.83
C THR A 180 7.29 9.76 10.93
N PRO A 181 8.42 10.28 11.45
CA PRO A 181 9.42 10.92 10.61
C PRO A 181 9.96 9.99 9.52
N ALA A 182 10.20 10.50 8.31
CA ALA A 182 10.67 9.70 7.16
C ALA A 182 11.89 8.79 7.46
N PRO A 183 12.94 9.22 8.21
CA PRO A 183 14.01 8.33 8.66
C PRO A 183 13.52 7.09 9.42
N MET A 184 12.54 7.30 10.29
CA MET A 184 11.96 6.24 11.11
C MET A 184 11.11 5.30 10.26
N LEU A 185 10.47 5.79 9.20
CA LEU A 185 9.74 4.95 8.26
C LEU A 185 10.64 3.99 7.49
N MET A 186 11.74 4.52 6.96
CA MET A 186 12.76 3.71 6.30
C MET A 186 13.35 2.66 7.26
N ALA A 187 13.66 3.05 8.50
CA ALA A 187 14.25 2.15 9.50
C ALA A 187 13.26 1.10 10.06
N LYS A 188 11.98 1.46 10.26
CA LYS A 188 10.99 0.59 10.90
C LYS A 188 10.20 -0.29 9.93
N TRP A 189 9.93 0.24 8.74
CA TRP A 189 8.98 -0.34 7.79
C TRP A 189 9.58 -0.53 6.41
N GLY A 190 10.74 0.06 6.13
CA GLY A 190 11.43 -0.09 4.85
C GLY A 190 10.68 0.56 3.68
N ARG A 191 9.93 1.63 3.93
CA ARG A 191 9.14 2.36 2.93
C ARG A 191 8.85 3.79 3.38
N LEU A 192 8.40 4.62 2.44
CA LEU A 192 7.83 5.96 2.67
C LEU A 192 6.35 6.06 2.23
N THR A 193 5.82 5.02 1.59
CA THR A 193 4.38 4.84 1.40
C THR A 193 3.74 4.55 2.75
N ASP A 194 2.50 4.95 2.95
CA ASP A 194 1.73 4.55 4.12
C ASP A 194 0.97 3.24 3.87
N ILE A 195 0.78 2.45 4.92
CA ILE A 195 -0.04 1.23 4.90
C ILE A 195 -0.87 1.19 6.18
N GLU A 196 -2.17 1.46 6.03
CA GLU A 196 -3.12 1.50 7.14
C GLU A 196 -4.25 0.49 6.95
N TRP A 197 -4.74 -0.04 8.07
CA TRP A 197 -5.92 -0.90 8.05
C TRP A 197 -7.16 -0.01 8.14
N THR A 198 -8.08 -0.17 7.21
CA THR A 198 -9.22 0.74 7.09
C THR A 198 -10.49 0.17 7.71
N LEU A 199 -10.69 -1.15 7.64
CA LEU A 199 -11.90 -1.79 8.12
C LEU A 199 -11.62 -3.23 8.54
N ARG A 200 -12.15 -3.64 9.69
CA ARG A 200 -12.17 -5.01 10.18
C ARG A 200 -13.62 -5.48 10.34
N VAL A 201 -13.93 -6.65 9.79
CA VAL A 201 -15.25 -7.28 9.81
C VAL A 201 -15.16 -8.64 10.46
N VAL A 202 -16.01 -8.90 11.44
CA VAL A 202 -16.17 -10.20 12.09
C VAL A 202 -17.53 -10.76 11.72
N LEU A 203 -17.52 -11.96 11.14
CA LEU A 203 -18.70 -12.74 10.82
C LEU A 203 -18.81 -13.91 11.80
N GLY A 204 -20.01 -14.20 12.27
CA GLY A 204 -20.29 -15.36 13.11
C GLY A 204 -20.19 -16.68 12.35
N PRO A 205 -20.32 -17.83 13.03
CA PRO A 205 -20.29 -19.16 12.40
C PRO A 205 -21.40 -19.38 11.35
N ASP A 206 -22.51 -18.63 11.44
CA ASP A 206 -23.62 -18.63 10.49
C ASP A 206 -23.39 -17.72 9.27
N GLY A 207 -22.25 -17.00 9.23
CA GLY A 207 -21.94 -16.01 8.21
C GLY A 207 -22.59 -14.65 8.42
N GLY A 208 -23.32 -14.44 9.52
CA GLY A 208 -23.92 -13.16 9.88
C GLY A 208 -22.87 -12.14 10.33
N LEU A 209 -23.07 -10.86 9.99
CA LEU A 209 -22.20 -9.77 10.47
C LEU A 209 -22.37 -9.61 11.99
N VAL A 210 -21.29 -9.79 12.74
CA VAL A 210 -21.24 -9.61 14.21
C VAL A 210 -20.68 -8.25 14.57
N GLU A 211 -19.60 -7.84 13.91
CA GLU A 211 -18.88 -6.60 14.22
C GLU A 211 -18.28 -6.01 12.94
N ALA A 212 -18.34 -4.69 12.82
CA ALA A 212 -17.57 -3.93 11.86
C ALA A 212 -16.88 -2.77 12.61
N THR A 213 -15.55 -2.70 12.55
CA THR A 213 -14.75 -1.66 13.19
C THR A 213 -13.74 -1.08 12.21
N TYR A 214 -13.33 0.16 12.41
CA TYR A 214 -12.35 0.85 11.58
C TYR A 214 -11.29 1.54 12.45
N GLN A 215 -10.17 1.91 11.82
CA GLN A 215 -9.12 2.67 12.49
C GLN A 215 -9.48 4.16 12.48
N GLY A 216 -10.12 4.58 13.56
CA GLY A 216 -10.53 5.97 13.76
C GLY A 216 -9.34 6.88 14.09
N LEU A 217 -9.65 8.17 14.23
CA LEU A 217 -8.68 9.19 14.61
C LEU A 217 -7.87 8.78 15.85
N HIS A 218 -6.60 9.18 15.87
CA HIS A 218 -5.62 8.79 16.91
C HIS A 218 -5.41 7.28 17.05
N HIS A 219 -5.61 6.51 15.99
CA HIS A 219 -5.49 5.04 15.96
C HIS A 219 -6.45 4.32 16.91
N VAL A 220 -7.62 4.91 17.17
CA VAL A 220 -8.64 4.31 18.03
C VAL A 220 -9.51 3.37 17.19
N THR A 221 -9.51 2.08 17.54
CA THR A 221 -10.47 1.12 16.98
C THR A 221 -11.89 1.60 17.31
N THR A 222 -12.67 1.88 16.27
CA THR A 222 -13.98 2.53 16.37
C THR A 222 -15.02 1.68 15.66
N GLU A 223 -16.22 1.56 16.24
CA GLU A 223 -17.34 0.83 15.64
C GLU A 223 -17.86 1.58 14.40
N PHE A 224 -18.11 0.84 13.32
CA PHE A 224 -18.71 1.39 12.11
C PHE A 224 -20.22 1.61 12.30
N ARG A 225 -20.66 2.86 12.11
CA ARG A 225 -22.05 3.30 12.20
C ARG A 225 -22.50 4.11 10.99
N GLY A 226 -21.64 4.21 9.97
CA GLY A 226 -21.89 4.93 8.74
C GLY A 226 -22.86 4.23 7.79
N GLU A 227 -22.98 4.82 6.59
CA GLU A 227 -23.88 4.34 5.56
C GLU A 227 -23.25 3.24 4.70
N TYR A 228 -24.12 2.42 4.11
CA TYR A 228 -23.73 1.44 3.09
C TYR A 228 -24.13 1.96 1.71
N MET A 229 -23.20 1.93 0.76
CA MET A 229 -23.40 2.47 -0.59
C MET A 229 -23.05 1.43 -1.66
N LEU A 230 -23.36 1.74 -2.93
CA LEU A 230 -23.00 0.92 -4.11
C LEU A 230 -23.35 -0.57 -3.97
N GLY A 231 -24.52 -0.88 -3.40
CA GLY A 231 -24.96 -2.27 -3.24
C GLY A 231 -24.43 -2.98 -1.99
N GLY A 232 -24.00 -2.23 -0.97
CA GLY A 232 -23.77 -2.76 0.38
C GLY A 232 -22.36 -2.57 0.93
N HIS A 233 -21.57 -1.65 0.37
CA HIS A 233 -20.20 -1.38 0.82
C HIS A 233 -20.18 -0.31 1.93
N PRO A 234 -19.48 -0.55 3.06
CA PRO A 234 -19.30 0.45 4.11
C PRO A 234 -18.62 1.72 3.55
N ALA A 235 -19.24 2.88 3.73
CA ALA A 235 -18.65 4.16 3.32
C ALA A 235 -17.73 4.71 4.41
N LEU A 236 -16.44 4.83 4.08
CA LEU A 236 -15.41 5.43 4.93
C LEU A 236 -14.73 6.58 4.18
N GLN A 237 -14.11 7.51 4.89
CA GLN A 237 -13.32 8.58 4.32
C GLN A 237 -11.95 8.65 4.99
N SER A 238 -10.87 8.83 4.21
CA SER A 238 -9.57 9.25 4.76
C SER A 238 -9.70 10.63 5.41
N ALA A 239 -9.48 10.70 6.72
CA ALA A 239 -9.87 11.83 7.57
C ALA A 239 -8.72 12.42 8.40
N SER A 240 -7.50 11.93 8.22
CA SER A 240 -6.29 12.47 8.86
C SER A 240 -5.11 12.43 7.89
N ALA A 241 -4.05 13.17 8.22
CA ALA A 241 -2.78 13.12 7.49
C ALA A 241 -1.99 11.81 7.71
N HIS A 242 -2.48 10.92 8.58
CA HIS A 242 -1.87 9.64 8.94
C HIS A 242 -2.72 8.44 8.45
N GLY A 243 -3.52 8.61 7.40
CA GLY A 243 -4.31 7.53 6.81
C GLY A 243 -5.49 6.99 7.63
N MET A 244 -5.79 7.54 8.83
CA MET A 244 -6.96 7.14 9.61
C MET A 244 -8.27 7.56 8.93
N VAL A 245 -9.33 6.80 9.21
CA VAL A 245 -10.62 6.96 8.53
C VAL A 245 -11.75 7.39 9.48
N THR A 246 -12.82 7.89 8.89
CA THR A 246 -14.11 8.20 9.54
C THR A 246 -15.26 7.59 8.73
N ASP A 247 -16.36 7.27 9.38
CA ASP A 247 -17.60 6.77 8.76
C ASP A 247 -18.63 7.87 8.46
N ILE A 248 -18.21 9.14 8.58
CA ILE A 248 -18.99 10.33 8.23
C ILE A 248 -18.32 11.04 7.04
N PRO A 249 -18.54 10.58 5.80
CA PRO A 249 -17.90 11.15 4.63
C PRO A 249 -18.42 12.58 4.32
N THR A 250 -17.51 13.45 3.93
CA THR A 250 -17.74 14.85 3.53
C THR A 250 -17.12 15.21 2.18
N SER A 251 -16.29 14.33 1.61
CA SER A 251 -15.59 14.53 0.35
C SER A 251 -16.51 14.43 -0.86
N GLY A 252 -16.21 15.19 -1.91
CA GLY A 252 -16.98 15.20 -3.17
C GLY A 252 -16.69 14.03 -4.10
N TYR A 253 -15.62 13.26 -3.84
CA TYR A 253 -15.15 12.16 -4.69
C TYR A 253 -14.92 10.88 -3.86
N ARG A 254 -15.07 9.72 -4.51
CA ARG A 254 -14.95 8.41 -3.83
C ARG A 254 -14.36 7.34 -4.74
N LEU A 255 -13.75 6.34 -4.13
CA LEU A 255 -12.93 5.32 -4.77
C LEU A 255 -13.38 3.96 -4.26
N MET A 256 -13.77 3.07 -5.16
CA MET A 256 -14.14 1.69 -4.82
C MET A 256 -13.05 0.74 -5.30
N LEU A 257 -11.92 0.71 -4.57
CA LEU A 257 -10.80 -0.17 -4.89
C LEU A 257 -11.21 -1.64 -4.74
N ALA A 258 -10.78 -2.49 -5.68
CA ALA A 258 -10.90 -3.93 -5.47
C ALA A 258 -9.78 -4.40 -4.52
N PRO A 259 -10.07 -5.28 -3.54
CA PRO A 259 -9.04 -5.99 -2.80
C PRO A 259 -8.26 -6.93 -3.74
N VAL A 260 -7.00 -6.60 -4.04
CA VAL A 260 -6.21 -7.28 -5.09
C VAL A 260 -5.24 -8.34 -4.55
N TYR A 261 -5.01 -8.37 -3.23
CA TYR A 261 -4.04 -9.26 -2.62
C TYR A 261 -4.53 -9.79 -1.27
N ARG A 262 -4.34 -11.09 -1.02
CA ARG A 262 -4.59 -11.72 0.28
C ARG A 262 -3.28 -11.79 1.06
N TRP A 263 -3.10 -10.86 1.99
CA TRP A 263 -1.96 -10.83 2.90
C TRP A 263 -2.11 -11.88 4.00
N ASN A 264 -1.02 -12.61 4.24
CA ASN A 264 -0.94 -13.58 5.33
C ASN A 264 0.07 -13.12 6.40
N PRO A 265 -0.39 -12.50 7.51
CA PRO A 265 0.50 -11.99 8.57
C PRO A 265 1.36 -13.07 9.22
N ALA A 266 1.01 -14.35 9.09
CA ALA A 266 1.76 -15.45 9.70
C ALA A 266 3.05 -15.83 8.95
N VAL A 267 3.21 -15.40 7.69
CA VAL A 267 4.34 -15.83 6.83
C VAL A 267 5.05 -14.69 6.10
N GLU A 268 4.47 -13.48 6.07
CA GLU A 268 5.03 -12.37 5.31
C GLU A 268 4.66 -10.99 5.89
N PRO A 269 5.51 -9.97 5.68
CA PRO A 269 5.20 -8.60 6.08
C PRO A 269 4.16 -7.97 5.14
N ARG A 270 3.54 -6.85 5.56
CA ARG A 270 2.58 -6.10 4.72
C ARG A 270 3.22 -5.59 3.42
N GLU A 271 4.51 -5.26 3.45
CA GLU A 271 5.23 -4.76 2.28
C GLU A 271 5.41 -5.83 1.19
N ARG A 272 5.07 -7.10 1.46
CA ARG A 272 5.01 -8.13 0.41
C ARG A 272 3.99 -7.82 -0.67
N VAL A 273 2.98 -7.00 -0.36
CA VAL A 273 2.05 -6.45 -1.35
C VAL A 273 2.78 -5.54 -2.35
N MET A 274 3.76 -4.75 -1.90
CA MET A 274 4.55 -3.90 -2.79
C MET A 274 5.43 -4.72 -3.74
N ASP A 275 5.90 -5.90 -3.33
CA ASP A 275 6.61 -6.84 -4.23
C ASP A 275 5.69 -7.37 -5.35
N ALA A 276 4.44 -7.68 -5.02
CA ALA A 276 3.44 -8.14 -5.98
C ALA A 276 3.00 -7.01 -6.94
N PHE A 277 3.08 -5.76 -6.47
CA PHE A 277 2.70 -4.56 -7.21
C PHE A 277 3.84 -3.52 -7.20
N PRO A 278 4.96 -3.77 -7.91
CA PRO A 278 6.20 -3.02 -7.76
C PRO A 278 6.13 -1.57 -8.22
N PHE A 279 5.08 -1.18 -8.94
CA PHE A 279 4.82 0.24 -9.23
C PHE A 279 4.69 1.07 -7.95
N THR A 280 4.33 0.47 -6.82
CA THR A 280 4.25 1.13 -5.51
C THR A 280 5.61 1.63 -5.01
N TYR A 281 6.70 0.90 -5.25
CA TYR A 281 8.07 1.40 -4.98
C TYR A 281 8.41 2.60 -5.86
N ARG A 282 7.96 2.57 -7.12
CA ARG A 282 8.15 3.70 -8.03
C ARG A 282 7.36 4.93 -7.60
N MET A 283 6.10 4.76 -7.18
CA MET A 283 5.30 5.84 -6.62
C MET A 283 5.95 6.43 -5.37
N MET A 284 6.43 5.58 -4.46
CA MET A 284 7.19 6.01 -3.27
C MET A 284 8.40 6.87 -3.65
N GLY A 285 9.18 6.43 -4.66
CA GLY A 285 10.35 7.15 -5.15
C GLY A 285 9.98 8.49 -5.78
N TRP A 286 8.94 8.53 -6.62
CA TRP A 286 8.47 9.78 -7.24
C TRP A 286 7.93 10.77 -6.23
N GLU A 287 7.13 10.29 -5.27
CA GLU A 287 6.59 11.11 -4.21
C GLU A 287 7.70 11.78 -3.39
N PHE A 288 8.67 10.98 -2.94
CA PHE A 288 9.82 11.47 -2.22
C PHE A 288 10.60 12.53 -3.02
N GLN A 289 10.88 12.26 -4.30
CA GLN A 289 11.60 13.22 -5.14
C GLN A 289 10.79 14.50 -5.40
N ARG A 290 9.48 14.42 -5.54
CA ARG A 290 8.61 15.61 -5.65
C ARG A 290 8.68 16.43 -4.36
N HIS A 291 8.51 15.83 -3.19
CA HIS A 291 8.62 16.52 -1.90
C HIS A 291 10.00 17.16 -1.69
N ARG A 292 11.07 16.52 -2.19
CA ARG A 292 12.42 17.12 -2.25
C ARG A 292 12.49 18.38 -3.09
N ASN A 293 11.96 18.32 -4.30
CA ASN A 293 11.96 19.46 -5.21
C ASN A 293 11.15 20.64 -4.66
N LEU A 294 10.08 20.35 -3.91
CA LEU A 294 9.24 21.34 -3.23
C LEU A 294 9.83 21.84 -1.90
N SER A 295 11.03 21.40 -1.50
CA SER A 295 11.70 21.77 -0.25
C SER A 295 10.84 21.51 1.00
N GLN A 296 9.97 20.50 0.97
CA GLN A 296 9.18 20.10 2.12
C GLN A 296 10.08 19.36 3.12
N LEU A 297 10.61 20.11 4.09
CA LEU A 297 11.64 19.69 5.06
C LEU A 297 11.28 18.44 5.88
N ILE A 298 9.99 18.12 6.01
CA ILE A 298 9.50 16.90 6.68
C ILE A 298 10.02 15.64 5.96
N ALA A 299 10.27 15.72 4.64
CA ALA A 299 10.72 14.62 3.82
C ALA A 299 12.24 14.47 3.71
N VAL A 300 13.05 15.51 3.99
CA VAL A 300 14.44 15.54 3.49
C VAL A 300 15.40 16.17 4.47
N GLY A 301 16.39 15.40 4.89
CA GLY A 301 17.60 15.99 5.45
C GLY A 301 18.57 16.45 4.36
N THR A 302 19.59 17.21 4.74
CA THR A 302 20.69 17.63 3.86
C THR A 302 21.52 16.46 3.29
N GLY A 303 21.27 15.24 3.77
CA GLY A 303 22.02 14.02 3.46
C GLY A 303 23.37 13.95 4.17
N SER A 304 23.72 14.96 4.98
CA SER A 304 24.98 15.04 5.72
C SER A 304 25.04 14.09 6.90
N GLU A 305 23.88 13.75 7.47
CA GLU A 305 23.80 12.86 8.62
C GLU A 305 23.35 11.45 8.21
N PRO A 306 23.87 10.39 8.86
CA PRO A 306 23.52 9.00 8.57
C PRO A 306 22.00 8.72 8.54
N TRP A 307 21.26 9.30 9.49
CA TRP A 307 19.83 9.08 9.65
C TRP A 307 18.95 9.84 8.64
N GLN A 308 19.48 10.85 7.96
CA GLN A 308 18.67 11.61 7.00
C GLN A 308 18.33 10.74 5.79
N VAL A 309 17.06 10.79 5.34
CA VAL A 309 16.65 10.06 4.13
C VAL A 309 17.32 10.67 2.91
N THR A 310 17.97 9.82 2.11
CA THR A 310 18.57 10.18 0.82
C THR A 310 17.77 9.56 -0.31
N ASP A 311 18.35 9.43 -1.51
CA ASP A 311 17.68 8.74 -2.60
C ASP A 311 17.28 7.32 -2.17
N VAL A 312 16.02 6.94 -2.41
CA VAL A 312 15.48 5.61 -2.03
C VAL A 312 16.25 4.46 -2.69
N ARG A 313 16.97 4.73 -3.78
CA ARG A 313 17.84 3.77 -4.47
C ARG A 313 19.15 3.49 -3.73
N ASP A 314 19.55 4.34 -2.79
CA ASP A 314 20.76 4.16 -1.98
C ASP A 314 20.53 3.21 -0.78
N TYR A 315 19.45 2.43 -0.77
CA TYR A 315 19.06 1.57 0.34
C TYR A 315 18.99 0.10 -0.07
N LEU A 316 19.46 -0.77 0.83
CA LEU A 316 19.12 -2.19 0.80
C LEU A 316 17.79 -2.38 1.53
N TYR A 317 16.77 -2.83 0.81
CA TYR A 317 15.48 -3.21 1.35
C TYR A 317 15.55 -4.63 1.87
N VAL A 318 15.05 -4.86 3.08
CA VAL A 318 15.14 -6.14 3.78
C VAL A 318 13.78 -6.51 4.35
N GLN A 319 13.35 -7.74 4.08
CA GLN A 319 12.21 -8.38 4.74
C GLN A 319 12.72 -9.60 5.52
N THR A 320 12.34 -9.70 6.79
CA THR A 320 12.74 -10.79 7.70
C THR A 320 11.72 -10.91 8.84
N SER A 321 12.03 -11.69 9.86
CA SER A 321 11.17 -11.88 11.01
C SER A 321 11.85 -11.55 12.34
N LYS A 322 11.03 -11.27 13.35
CA LYS A 322 11.40 -11.33 14.76
C LYS A 322 10.31 -12.05 15.53
N ARG A 323 10.70 -13.07 16.30
CA ARG A 323 9.79 -13.73 17.24
C ARG A 323 10.43 -13.74 18.62
N ALA A 324 9.89 -12.94 19.53
CA ALA A 324 10.26 -12.99 20.94
C ALA A 324 9.94 -14.39 21.51
N ALA A 325 10.73 -14.83 22.49
CA ALA A 325 10.43 -16.05 23.24
C ALA A 325 9.19 -15.84 24.12
N GLU A 326 9.08 -14.66 24.73
CA GLU A 326 7.91 -14.20 25.49
C GLU A 326 6.97 -13.37 24.60
N PRO A 327 5.76 -13.86 24.26
CA PRO A 327 4.84 -13.15 23.36
C PRO A 327 4.47 -11.74 23.82
N THR A 328 4.42 -11.50 25.13
CA THR A 328 4.13 -10.19 25.72
C THR A 328 5.23 -9.16 25.45
N LEU A 329 6.45 -9.61 25.13
CA LEU A 329 7.60 -8.76 24.79
C LEU A 329 7.76 -8.56 23.27
N GLN A 330 6.89 -9.10 22.42
CA GLN A 330 7.01 -9.01 20.96
C GLN A 330 7.18 -7.57 20.46
N LYS A 331 6.35 -6.63 20.95
CA LYS A 331 6.42 -5.20 20.57
C LYS A 331 7.68 -4.48 21.06
N ARG A 332 8.34 -4.99 22.11
CA ARG A 332 9.53 -4.38 22.70
C ARG A 332 10.83 -4.96 22.16
N THR A 333 10.79 -6.20 21.71
CA THR A 333 11.93 -6.92 21.11
C THR A 333 12.16 -6.37 19.72
N CYS A 334 13.39 -5.94 19.44
CA CYS A 334 13.77 -5.31 18.18
C CYS A 334 15.05 -5.93 17.66
N VAL A 335 15.19 -5.97 16.34
CA VAL A 335 16.37 -6.50 15.64
C VAL A 335 16.89 -5.40 14.72
N ASP A 336 18.20 -5.17 14.74
CA ASP A 336 18.89 -4.36 13.75
C ASP A 336 19.41 -5.25 12.62
N VAL A 337 19.16 -4.84 11.38
CA VAL A 337 19.80 -5.44 10.21
C VAL A 337 21.09 -4.70 9.91
N ARG A 338 22.19 -5.45 9.82
CA ARG A 338 23.54 -4.96 9.62
C ARG A 338 24.10 -5.44 8.29
N VAL A 339 24.74 -4.53 7.55
CA VAL A 339 25.31 -4.81 6.24
C VAL A 339 26.80 -4.52 6.24
N ARG A 340 27.58 -5.46 5.69
CA ARG A 340 29.00 -5.29 5.38
C ARG A 340 29.19 -5.28 3.87
N LEU A 341 30.02 -4.37 3.39
CA LEU A 341 30.40 -4.28 1.99
C LEU A 341 31.80 -4.85 1.78
N LYS A 342 32.04 -5.47 0.62
CA LYS A 342 33.33 -6.05 0.26
C LYS A 342 34.43 -4.99 0.33
N GLY A 343 35.51 -5.31 1.05
CA GLY A 343 36.67 -4.41 1.17
C GLY A 343 36.43 -3.18 2.05
N SER A 344 35.35 -3.16 2.85
CA SER A 344 35.08 -2.11 3.84
C SER A 344 34.99 -2.70 5.25
N ASP A 345 35.64 -2.04 6.21
CA ASP A 345 35.50 -2.35 7.63
C ASP A 345 34.23 -1.73 8.26
N THR A 346 33.49 -0.92 7.49
CA THR A 346 32.29 -0.23 7.97
C THR A 346 31.09 -1.18 8.04
N VAL A 347 30.34 -1.08 9.14
CA VAL A 347 29.06 -1.78 9.29
C VAL A 347 27.92 -0.77 9.19
N TYR A 348 27.07 -0.95 8.19
CA TYR A 348 25.86 -0.15 7.99
C TYR A 348 24.71 -0.77 8.78
N SER A 349 23.89 0.05 9.42
CA SER A 349 22.84 -0.37 10.38
C SER A 349 21.49 0.17 9.94
N SER A 350 20.46 -0.67 9.96
CA SER A 350 19.07 -0.26 9.72
C SER A 350 18.54 0.70 10.78
N SER A 351 19.08 0.60 12.00
CA SER A 351 18.65 1.37 13.16
C SER A 351 19.58 2.50 13.55
N PHE A 352 20.62 2.75 12.75
CA PHE A 352 21.65 3.74 13.07
C PHE A 352 22.27 3.52 14.46
N GLY A 353 22.45 2.25 14.85
CA GLY A 353 22.94 1.88 16.18
C GLY A 353 21.92 2.10 17.30
N ASP A 354 20.69 1.61 17.12
CA ASP A 354 19.56 1.81 18.03
C ASP A 354 19.23 3.28 18.31
N TRP A 355 19.24 4.11 17.26
CA TRP A 355 18.94 5.53 17.38
C TRP A 355 17.51 5.78 17.85
N ARG A 356 17.34 6.78 18.72
CA ARG A 356 16.06 7.14 19.33
C ARG A 356 15.85 8.64 19.30
N ILE A 357 14.61 9.06 19.01
CA ILE A 357 14.17 10.45 19.13
C ILE A 357 12.84 10.46 19.87
N GLY A 358 12.81 11.02 21.08
CA GLY A 358 11.62 10.98 21.93
C GLY A 358 11.17 9.54 22.15
N GLU A 359 9.92 9.24 21.81
CA GLU A 359 9.35 7.88 21.90
C GLU A 359 9.66 7.00 20.68
N PHE A 360 10.21 7.57 19.61
CA PHE A 360 10.55 6.82 18.41
C PHE A 360 11.89 6.11 18.56
N ARG A 361 11.89 4.84 18.18
CA ARG A 361 13.08 3.98 18.04
C ARG A 361 13.26 3.64 16.57
N ALA A 362 14.46 3.76 16.02
CA ALA A 362 14.75 3.43 14.62
C ALA A 362 14.80 1.91 14.36
N ALA A 363 13.88 1.13 14.93
CA ALA A 363 13.81 -0.31 14.71
C ALA A 363 12.36 -0.76 14.76
N TYR A 364 12.04 -1.81 14.01
CA TYR A 364 10.69 -2.36 13.98
C TYR A 364 10.23 -2.82 15.37
N ASN A 365 9.22 -2.13 15.90
CA ASN A 365 8.62 -2.37 17.21
C ASN A 365 7.12 -2.73 17.11
N GLY A 366 6.68 -3.18 15.93
CA GLY A 366 5.31 -3.58 15.67
C GLY A 366 4.96 -4.97 16.25
N PRO A 367 3.65 -5.30 16.23
CA PRO A 367 3.12 -6.53 16.81
C PRO A 367 3.41 -7.79 15.99
N TYR A 368 3.66 -7.65 14.68
CA TYR A 368 3.78 -8.80 13.79
C TYR A 368 5.15 -9.48 13.90
N GLU A 369 5.20 -10.76 13.53
CA GLU A 369 6.45 -11.52 13.46
C GLU A 369 7.28 -11.07 12.25
N TRP A 370 6.65 -10.96 11.08
CA TRP A 370 7.30 -10.58 9.83
C TRP A 370 7.27 -9.07 9.63
N PHE A 371 8.40 -8.52 9.20
CA PHE A 371 8.55 -7.09 9.00
C PHE A 371 9.53 -6.75 7.88
N SER A 372 9.51 -5.48 7.51
CA SER A 372 10.41 -4.89 6.52
C SER A 372 11.21 -3.75 7.13
N THR A 373 12.42 -3.54 6.64
CA THR A 373 13.30 -2.43 7.03
C THR A 373 14.23 -2.09 5.86
N THR A 374 15.03 -1.04 6.01
CA THR A 374 16.07 -0.68 5.04
C THR A 374 17.39 -0.39 5.74
N VAL A 375 18.49 -0.59 5.02
CA VAL A 375 19.83 -0.16 5.42
C VAL A 375 20.33 0.85 4.41
N LYS A 376 20.63 2.07 4.86
CA LYS A 376 21.23 3.12 4.02
C LYS A 376 22.67 2.75 3.69
N LEU A 377 23.00 2.75 2.40
CA LEU A 377 24.32 2.40 1.88
C LEU A 377 24.94 3.60 1.14
N PRO A 378 26.26 3.57 0.88
CA PRO A 378 26.90 4.58 0.04
C PRO A 378 26.24 4.66 -1.33
N LYS A 379 26.15 5.87 -1.87
CA LYS A 379 25.60 6.11 -3.20
C LYS A 379 26.29 5.23 -4.26
N GLY A 380 25.49 4.58 -5.09
CA GLY A 380 25.97 3.70 -6.17
C GLY A 380 26.38 2.30 -5.72
N THR A 381 26.15 1.93 -4.45
CA THR A 381 26.27 0.54 -4.01
C THR A 381 25.29 -0.34 -4.78
N VAL A 382 25.73 -1.50 -5.22
CA VAL A 382 24.89 -2.54 -5.82
C VAL A 382 24.92 -3.83 -5.00
N MET A 383 23.97 -4.74 -5.25
CA MET A 383 23.86 -5.98 -4.48
C MET A 383 25.14 -6.84 -4.51
N SER A 384 25.93 -6.79 -5.59
CA SER A 384 27.19 -7.53 -5.69
C SER A 384 28.31 -7.00 -4.79
N ASP A 385 28.17 -5.80 -4.25
CA ASP A 385 29.11 -5.19 -3.31
C ASP A 385 28.86 -5.66 -1.87
N VAL A 386 27.67 -6.21 -1.59
CA VAL A 386 27.29 -6.71 -0.26
C VAL A 386 28.06 -8.00 0.03
N GLU A 387 28.82 -8.00 1.12
CA GLU A 387 29.57 -9.17 1.60
C GLU A 387 28.71 -10.02 2.55
N ALA A 388 28.02 -9.38 3.48
CA ALA A 388 27.22 -10.07 4.48
C ALA A 388 26.03 -9.22 4.95
N ILE A 389 24.95 -9.93 5.30
CA ILE A 389 23.77 -9.37 5.97
C ILE A 389 23.62 -10.13 7.30
N GLU A 390 23.62 -9.38 8.39
CA GLU A 390 23.62 -9.86 9.77
C GLU A 390 22.40 -9.29 10.50
N ALA A 391 21.91 -10.01 11.50
CA ALA A 391 20.88 -9.56 12.43
C ALA A 391 21.50 -9.38 13.81
N GLU A 392 21.16 -8.30 14.50
CA GLU A 392 21.58 -8.01 15.87
C GLU A 392 20.35 -7.82 16.77
N LEU A 393 20.27 -8.58 17.86
CA LEU A 393 19.28 -8.37 18.91
C LEU A 393 19.60 -7.09 19.68
N LEU A 394 18.67 -6.13 19.66
CA LEU A 394 18.80 -4.89 20.40
C LEU A 394 18.25 -5.01 21.83
N GLU A 395 18.81 -4.23 22.76
CA GLU A 395 18.36 -4.18 24.15
C GLU A 395 16.93 -3.61 24.30
N GLY A 396 16.30 -3.85 25.46
CA GLY A 396 15.03 -3.23 25.85
C GLY A 396 13.77 -4.07 25.63
N GLY A 397 13.92 -5.28 25.07
CA GLY A 397 12.88 -6.30 24.93
C GLY A 397 13.26 -7.64 25.55
N ASP A 398 12.87 -8.73 24.89
CA ASP A 398 13.26 -10.08 25.26
C ASP A 398 14.79 -10.27 25.16
N ARG A 399 15.34 -11.17 25.97
CA ARG A 399 16.76 -11.55 25.96
C ARG A 399 17.07 -12.61 24.90
N THR A 400 16.05 -13.16 24.26
CA THR A 400 16.16 -14.12 23.15
C THR A 400 15.18 -13.77 22.04
N VAL A 401 15.61 -13.87 20.78
CA VAL A 401 14.73 -13.69 19.62
C VAL A 401 15.06 -14.72 18.54
N ALA A 402 14.03 -15.31 17.94
CA ALA A 402 14.17 -16.06 16.71
C ALA A 402 14.03 -15.11 15.51
N VAL A 403 14.99 -15.16 14.59
CA VAL A 403 14.99 -14.39 13.33
C VAL A 403 14.98 -15.39 12.20
N ARG A 404 14.00 -15.27 11.30
CA ARG A 404 13.78 -16.24 10.24
C ARG A 404 13.70 -15.58 8.89
N GLY A 405 14.33 -16.26 7.93
CA GLY A 405 14.31 -15.87 6.54
C GLY A 405 14.98 -14.52 6.30
N LEU A 406 15.26 -14.28 5.03
CA LEU A 406 15.70 -12.99 4.54
C LEU A 406 15.26 -12.90 3.09
N LYS A 407 14.65 -11.79 2.72
CA LYS A 407 14.63 -11.28 1.36
C LYS A 407 15.32 -9.93 1.36
N ALA A 408 16.31 -9.75 0.50
CA ALA A 408 17.00 -8.46 0.37
C ALA A 408 17.18 -8.05 -1.10
N PHE A 409 16.92 -6.79 -1.41
CA PHE A 409 16.99 -6.23 -2.77
C PHE A 409 17.30 -4.73 -2.72
N MET A 410 17.70 -4.16 -3.86
CA MET A 410 17.86 -2.72 -4.03
C MET A 410 16.85 -2.20 -5.06
N LEU A 411 16.77 -0.88 -5.23
CA LEU A 411 15.96 -0.29 -6.29
C LEU A 411 16.83 0.17 -7.46
N GLU A 412 16.38 -0.12 -8.67
CA GLU A 412 16.97 0.32 -9.93
C GLU A 412 16.74 1.81 -10.18
N GLU A 413 17.31 2.35 -11.27
CA GLU A 413 17.17 3.76 -11.64
C GLU A 413 15.70 4.21 -11.73
N ASP A 414 14.83 3.34 -12.23
CA ASP A 414 13.39 3.55 -12.39
C ASP A 414 12.58 3.19 -11.13
N CYS A 415 13.25 3.01 -9.99
CA CYS A 415 12.69 2.63 -8.69
C CYS A 415 11.98 1.27 -8.67
N MET A 416 12.26 0.39 -9.63
CA MET A 416 11.82 -1.00 -9.58
C MET A 416 12.77 -1.85 -8.75
N PRO A 417 12.28 -2.87 -8.03
CA PRO A 417 13.15 -3.75 -7.26
C PRO A 417 14.07 -4.58 -8.17
N THR A 418 15.35 -4.69 -7.79
CA THR A 418 16.29 -5.64 -8.37
C THR A 418 15.86 -7.08 -8.07
N VAL A 419 16.52 -8.05 -8.70
CA VAL A 419 16.44 -9.45 -8.25
C VAL A 419 16.86 -9.52 -6.77
N SER A 420 16.07 -10.21 -5.95
CA SER A 420 16.34 -10.41 -4.53
C SER A 420 17.36 -11.52 -4.29
N VAL A 421 18.13 -11.38 -3.22
CA VAL A 421 18.72 -12.54 -2.55
C VAL A 421 17.75 -13.02 -1.48
N GLU A 422 17.56 -14.35 -1.42
CA GLU A 422 16.66 -14.96 -0.47
C GLU A 422 17.32 -16.13 0.25
N THR A 423 16.99 -16.31 1.52
CA THR A 423 17.39 -17.46 2.32
C THR A 423 16.32 -17.80 3.33
N GLN A 424 16.21 -19.09 3.66
CA GLN A 424 15.30 -19.61 4.69
C GLN A 424 16.03 -19.84 6.02
N LYS A 425 17.20 -19.21 6.20
CA LYS A 425 18.02 -19.37 7.41
C LYS A 425 17.24 -18.92 8.64
N GLU A 426 17.35 -19.71 9.71
CA GLU A 426 16.86 -19.34 11.04
C GLU A 426 18.03 -19.11 11.99
N LEU A 427 17.90 -18.09 12.82
CA LEU A 427 18.83 -17.73 13.87
C LEU A 427 18.08 -17.63 15.19
N VAL A 428 18.75 -18.02 16.27
CA VAL A 428 18.34 -17.66 17.63
C VAL A 428 19.43 -16.76 18.19
N LEU A 429 19.09 -15.50 18.42
CA LEU A 429 19.99 -14.50 19.00
C LEU A 429 19.69 -14.38 20.48
N THR A 430 20.73 -14.23 21.30
CA THR A 430 20.61 -14.06 22.75
C THR A 430 21.35 -12.81 23.20
N ALA A 431 21.06 -12.30 24.39
CA ALA A 431 21.83 -11.18 24.95
C ALA A 431 23.35 -11.46 25.05
N ASP A 432 23.76 -12.73 25.18
CA ASP A 432 25.18 -13.13 25.26
C ASP A 432 25.80 -13.40 23.86
N ALA A 433 24.97 -13.65 22.85
CA ALA A 433 25.35 -13.81 21.45
C ALA A 433 24.36 -13.03 20.56
N PRO A 434 24.41 -11.68 20.57
CA PRO A 434 23.36 -10.86 20.01
C PRO A 434 23.40 -10.78 18.49
N VAL A 435 24.52 -11.15 17.85
CA VAL A 435 24.72 -11.00 16.41
C VAL A 435 24.77 -12.38 15.74
N GLY A 436 24.04 -12.52 14.63
CA GLY A 436 24.08 -13.71 13.79
C GLY A 436 23.96 -13.36 12.31
N ARG A 437 24.63 -14.14 11.46
CA ARG A 437 24.65 -13.89 10.01
C ARG A 437 23.46 -14.53 9.31
N LEU A 438 22.66 -13.75 8.58
CA LEU A 438 21.54 -14.26 7.77
C LEU A 438 22.02 -14.70 6.38
N TRP A 439 22.90 -13.92 5.75
CA TRP A 439 23.39 -14.15 4.40
C TRP A 439 24.85 -13.71 4.23
N CYS A 440 25.57 -14.36 3.31
CA CYS A 440 26.88 -13.92 2.83
C CYS A 440 27.01 -14.17 1.33
N ALA A 441 27.78 -13.30 0.67
CA ALA A 441 28.22 -13.52 -0.70
C ALA A 441 29.05 -14.82 -0.77
N LEU A 442 28.87 -15.54 -1.89
CA LEU A 442 29.66 -16.73 -2.22
C LEU A 442 31.06 -16.37 -2.72
#